data_AF-A0A2H0LQC6-F1
#
_entry.id   AF-A0A2H0LQC6-F1
#
_cell.length_a   1.000
_cell.length_b   1.000
_cell.length_c   1.000
_cell.angle_alpha   90.00
_cell.angle_beta   90.00
_cell.angle_gamma   90.00
#
_symmetry.space_group_name_H-M   'P 1'
#
loop_
_entity.id
_entity.type
_entity.pdbx_description
1 polymer ?
#
loop_
_entity_poly.entity_id
_entity_poly.type
_entity_poly.pdbx_seq_one_letter_code
_entity_poly.pdbx_strand_id
1 'polypeptide(L)'
;MDYLRRRAYQKQLIPLEETEIPLFNKIFLKNIELFGRLYEMGLIGMFNILSGNFFKDMALAPKMFLKQKIGIFPHRINNLKELRLIFKKSGKLAKAKRNRLLHPKLIILNLFRKVIGKIEGLK
;
A
#
# COMPACT_ATOMS: atom_id res chain seq x y z
N MET A 1 -9.11 -3.50 -20.70
CA MET A 1 -8.89 -2.38 -19.75
C MET A 1 -7.51 -2.41 -19.07
N ASP A 2 -7.02 -3.55 -18.57
CA ASP A 2 -5.78 -3.58 -17.77
C ASP A 2 -4.46 -3.29 -18.51
N TYR A 3 -4.43 -3.57 -19.82
CA TYR A 3 -3.28 -3.22 -20.65
C TYR A 3 -3.00 -1.71 -20.68
N LEU A 4 -4.05 -0.89 -20.83
CA LEU A 4 -3.94 0.57 -20.87
C LEU A 4 -3.45 1.11 -19.52
N ARG A 5 -4.00 0.61 -18.39
CA ARG A 5 -3.49 0.93 -17.06
C ARG A 5 -2.01 0.62 -16.95
N ARG A 6 -1.60 -0.60 -17.34
CA ARG A 6 -0.19 -1.03 -17.27
C ARG A 6 0.73 -0.19 -18.15
N ARG A 7 0.25 0.30 -19.30
CA ARG A 7 0.96 1.25 -20.17
C ARG A 7 1.06 2.64 -19.55
N ALA A 8 -0.02 3.17 -18.97
CA ALA A 8 -0.03 4.45 -18.25
C ALA A 8 0.97 4.44 -17.08
N TYR A 9 0.97 3.35 -16.30
CA TYR A 9 1.95 3.08 -15.26
C TYR A 9 3.41 3.10 -15.74
N GLN A 10 3.69 2.50 -16.91
CA GLN A 10 5.03 2.50 -17.50
C GLN A 10 5.46 3.89 -18.00
N LYS A 11 4.50 4.67 -18.50
CA LYS A 11 4.69 6.03 -18.98
C LYS A 11 4.58 7.10 -17.88
N GLN A 12 4.36 6.72 -16.61
CA GLN A 12 4.15 7.64 -15.48
C GLN A 12 2.95 8.58 -15.65
N LEU A 13 1.96 8.18 -16.45
CA LEU A 13 0.73 8.94 -16.71
C LEU A 13 -0.38 8.54 -15.74
N ILE A 14 -0.06 8.44 -14.45
CA ILE A 14 -1.00 7.99 -13.43
C ILE A 14 -1.68 9.24 -12.87
N PRO A 15 -3.02 9.35 -12.94
CA PRO A 15 -3.76 10.42 -12.29
C PRO A 15 -3.46 10.43 -10.79
N LEU A 16 -3.29 11.61 -10.20
CA LEU A 16 -3.00 11.75 -8.77
C LEU A 16 -4.11 11.13 -7.89
N GLU A 17 -5.36 11.18 -8.36
CA GLU A 17 -6.51 10.54 -7.71
C GLU A 17 -6.40 9.01 -7.62
N GLU A 18 -5.79 8.35 -8.61
CA GLU A 18 -5.73 6.89 -8.69
C GLU A 18 -4.50 6.28 -8.00
N THR A 19 -3.70 7.10 -7.30
CA THR A 19 -2.45 6.63 -6.67
C THR A 19 -2.67 5.71 -5.47
N GLU A 20 -3.88 5.63 -4.91
CA GLU A 20 -4.20 4.76 -3.77
C GLU A 20 -4.10 3.27 -4.11
N ILE A 21 -4.63 2.84 -5.26
CA ILE A 21 -4.60 1.44 -5.70
C ILE A 21 -3.17 0.89 -5.89
N PRO A 22 -2.28 1.54 -6.65
CA PRO A 22 -0.90 1.08 -6.79
C PRO A 22 -0.16 1.15 -5.44
N LEU A 23 -0.49 2.12 -4.58
CA LEU A 23 0.07 2.25 -3.23
C LEU A 23 -0.32 1.06 -2.36
N PHE A 24 -1.60 0.70 -2.33
CA PHE A 24 -2.10 -0.48 -1.64
C PHE A 24 -1.37 -1.74 -2.12
N ASN A 25 -1.30 -1.96 -3.43
CA ASN A 25 -0.62 -3.13 -4.01
C ASN A 25 0.85 -3.21 -3.59
N LYS A 26 1.55 -2.08 -3.52
CA LYS A 26 2.95 -2.03 -3.09
C LYS A 26 3.09 -2.38 -1.60
N ILE A 27 2.23 -1.84 -0.74
CA ILE A 27 2.25 -2.11 0.70
C ILE A 27 1.89 -3.57 0.96
N PHE A 28 0.87 -4.10 0.28
CA PHE A 28 0.44 -5.49 0.35
C PHE A 28 1.57 -6.46 0.01
N LEU A 29 2.21 -6.28 -1.15
CA LEU A 29 3.33 -7.13 -1.55
C LEU A 29 4.53 -7.01 -0.60
N LYS A 30 4.80 -5.80 -0.09
CA LYS A 30 5.88 -5.59 0.88
C LYS A 30 5.59 -6.28 2.22
N ASN A 31 4.33 -6.28 2.65
CA ASN A 31 3.87 -6.95 3.86
C ASN A 31 4.11 -8.47 3.76
N ILE A 32 3.71 -9.08 2.64
CA ILE A 32 3.98 -10.51 2.36
C ILE A 32 5.49 -10.78 2.27
N GLU A 33 6.27 -9.93 1.62
CA GLU A 33 7.73 -10.07 1.52
C GLU A 33 8.41 -10.07 2.91
N LEU A 34 7.87 -9.31 3.87
CA LEU A 34 8.43 -9.16 5.21
C LEU A 34 7.99 -10.26 6.19
N PHE A 35 6.71 -10.63 6.19
CA PHE A 35 6.13 -11.52 7.19
C PHE A 35 5.81 -12.91 6.63
N GLY A 36 5.76 -13.06 5.31
CA GLY A 36 5.36 -14.28 4.61
C GLY A 36 3.87 -14.57 4.66
N ARG A 37 3.13 -13.86 5.51
CA ARG A 37 1.67 -13.83 5.61
C ARG A 37 1.22 -12.37 5.70
N LEU A 38 -0.05 -12.12 5.38
CA LEU A 38 -0.67 -10.82 5.57
C LEU A 38 -0.73 -10.45 7.06
N TYR A 39 -0.02 -9.39 7.43
CA TYR A 39 -0.15 -8.69 8.70
C TYR A 39 -1.14 -7.53 8.52
N GLU A 40 -2.40 -7.78 8.85
CA GLU A 40 -3.55 -6.93 8.55
C GLU A 40 -3.49 -5.57 9.24
N MET A 41 -3.19 -5.51 10.55
CA MET A 41 -3.03 -4.23 11.25
C MET A 41 -1.94 -3.37 10.63
N GLY A 42 -0.77 -3.97 10.32
CA GLY A 42 0.33 -3.25 9.69
C GLY A 42 0.00 -2.81 8.26
N LEU A 43 -0.77 -3.60 7.52
CA LEU A 43 -1.24 -3.23 6.19
C LEU A 43 -2.15 -2.01 6.24
N ILE A 44 -3.20 -2.06 7.07
CA ILE A 44 -4.18 -0.98 7.22
C ILE A 44 -3.49 0.28 7.73
N GLY A 45 -2.68 0.17 8.79
CA GLY A 45 -1.94 1.30 9.36
C GLY A 45 -1.01 1.95 8.34
N MET A 46 -0.16 1.16 7.66
CA MET A 46 0.78 1.69 6.66
C MET A 46 0.04 2.29 5.46
N PHE A 47 -1.07 1.69 5.01
CA PHE A 47 -1.89 2.24 3.94
C PHE A 47 -2.54 3.56 4.32
N ASN A 48 -3.12 3.65 5.51
CA ASN A 48 -3.79 4.86 6.00
C ASN A 48 -2.79 6.02 6.19
N ILE A 49 -1.58 5.72 6.67
CA ILE A 49 -0.50 6.69 6.79
C ILE A 49 -0.05 7.19 5.41
N LEU A 50 0.24 6.28 4.48
CA LEU A 50 0.79 6.66 3.18
C LEU A 50 -0.26 7.23 2.21
N SER A 51 -1.55 6.91 2.38
CA SER A 51 -2.65 7.43 1.56
C SER A 51 -3.26 8.73 2.10
N GLY A 52 -2.89 9.14 3.32
CA GLY A 52 -3.48 10.28 4.02
C GLY A 52 -4.90 10.05 4.52
N ASN A 53 -5.43 8.82 4.43
CA ASN A 53 -6.75 8.44 4.94
C ASN A 53 -6.66 7.89 6.37
N PHE A 54 -6.17 8.68 7.32
CA PHE A 54 -5.94 8.20 8.69
C PHE A 54 -7.19 7.64 9.39
N PHE A 55 -8.39 8.18 9.07
CA PHE A 55 -9.62 7.87 9.80
C PHE A 55 -10.68 7.08 9.01
N LYS A 56 -10.45 6.70 7.75
CA LYS A 56 -11.47 6.00 6.95
C LYS A 56 -11.92 4.68 7.59
N ASP A 57 -10.98 3.92 8.17
CA ASP A 57 -11.25 2.60 8.72
C ASP A 57 -11.32 2.57 10.26
N MET A 58 -11.16 3.73 10.93
CA MET A 58 -11.16 3.84 12.39
C MET A 58 -12.51 3.47 13.03
N ALA A 59 -13.62 3.58 12.29
CA ALA A 59 -14.93 3.14 12.78
C ALA A 59 -15.10 1.60 12.78
N LEU A 60 -14.42 0.92 11.85
CA LEU A 60 -14.54 -0.53 11.69
C LEU A 60 -13.50 -1.30 12.54
N ALA A 61 -12.33 -0.68 12.76
CA ALA A 61 -11.21 -1.26 13.49
C ALA A 61 -11.56 -1.75 14.91
N PRO A 62 -12.31 -1.01 15.76
CA PRO A 62 -12.68 -1.46 17.11
C PRO A 62 -13.57 -2.71 17.06
N LYS A 63 -14.53 -2.74 16.12
CA LYS A 63 -15.47 -3.87 15.97
C LYS A 63 -14.76 -5.14 15.51
N MET A 64 -13.77 -5.02 14.64
CA MET A 64 -12.99 -6.17 14.18
C MET A 64 -11.96 -6.63 15.22
N PHE A 65 -11.39 -5.70 15.99
CA PHE A 65 -10.53 -5.97 17.15
C PHE A 65 -11.28 -6.75 18.23
N LEU A 66 -12.49 -6.29 18.63
CA LEU A 66 -13.35 -6.96 19.59
C LEU A 66 -13.74 -8.38 19.16
N LYS A 67 -13.87 -8.61 17.85
CA LYS A 67 -14.19 -9.93 17.29
C LYS A 67 -12.96 -10.82 17.05
N GLN A 68 -11.75 -10.39 17.47
CA GLN A 68 -10.47 -11.09 17.22
C GLN A 68 -10.22 -11.41 15.74
N LYS A 69 -10.87 -10.69 14.83
CA LYS A 69 -10.78 -10.93 13.38
C LYS A 69 -9.51 -10.35 12.77
N ILE A 70 -8.80 -9.50 13.51
CA ILE A 70 -7.54 -8.91 13.07
C ILE A 70 -6.42 -9.42 13.97
N GLY A 71 -5.45 -10.09 13.36
CA GLY A 71 -4.20 -10.46 14.03
C GLY A 71 -3.39 -9.21 14.36
N ILE A 72 -3.33 -8.86 15.65
CA ILE A 72 -2.57 -7.69 16.16
C ILE A 72 -1.06 -7.90 15.98
N PHE A 73 -0.61 -9.15 16.01
CA PHE A 73 0.79 -9.49 15.83
C PHE A 73 1.04 -10.14 14.47
N PRO A 74 2.19 -9.81 13.83
CA PRO A 74 2.58 -10.46 12.60
C PRO A 74 2.90 -11.92 12.85
N HIS A 75 2.21 -12.82 12.15
CA HIS A 75 2.56 -14.24 12.16
C HIS A 75 3.64 -14.49 11.10
N ARG A 76 4.81 -14.95 11.52
CA ARG A 76 5.93 -15.27 10.61
C ARG A 76 5.90 -16.75 10.24
N ILE A 77 5.95 -17.02 8.94
CA ILE A 77 6.10 -18.40 8.44
C ILE A 77 7.55 -18.87 8.58
N ASN A 78 7.75 -20.19 8.72
CA ASN A 78 9.09 -20.81 8.80
C ASN A 78 9.89 -20.63 7.49
N ASN A 79 9.23 -20.70 6.33
CA ASN A 79 9.88 -20.63 5.00
C ASN A 79 10.11 -19.19 4.50
N LEU A 80 10.24 -18.22 5.40
CA LEU A 80 10.38 -16.80 5.05
C LEU A 80 11.65 -16.51 4.21
N LYS A 81 12.69 -17.34 4.34
CA LYS A 81 13.92 -17.24 3.54
C LYS A 81 13.66 -17.56 2.07
N GLU A 82 12.96 -18.66 1.78
CA GLU A 82 12.59 -19.09 0.42
C GLU A 82 11.66 -18.08 -0.25
N LEU A 83 10.65 -17.60 0.50
CA LEU A 83 9.75 -16.57 0.01
C LEU A 83 10.50 -15.30 -0.39
N ARG A 84 11.43 -14.83 0.45
CA ARG A 84 12.30 -13.69 0.11
C ARG A 84 13.17 -13.94 -1.12
N LEU A 85 13.63 -15.18 -1.34
CA LEU A 85 14.34 -15.54 -2.56
C LEU A 85 13.44 -15.47 -3.80
N ILE A 86 12.18 -15.93 -3.72
CA ILE A 86 11.20 -15.79 -4.81
C ILE A 86 10.97 -14.31 -5.11
N PHE A 87 10.73 -13.49 -4.09
CA PHE A 87 10.59 -12.03 -4.25
C PHE A 87 11.85 -11.36 -4.80
N LYS A 88 13.04 -11.85 -4.47
CA LYS A 88 14.31 -11.35 -5.02
C LYS A 88 14.48 -11.76 -6.48
N LYS A 89 14.11 -12.99 -6.87
CA LYS A 89 14.15 -13.46 -8.26
C LYS A 89 13.12 -12.74 -9.12
N SER A 90 11.86 -12.66 -8.69
CA SER A 90 10.82 -11.88 -9.36
C SER A 90 11.13 -10.38 -9.36
N GLY A 91 11.75 -9.90 -8.28
CA GLY A 91 12.23 -8.53 -8.12
C GLY A 91 13.42 -8.17 -8.99
N LYS A 92 14.31 -9.09 -9.39
CA LYS A 92 15.35 -8.80 -10.40
C LYS A 92 14.74 -8.51 -11.78
N LEU A 93 13.56 -9.07 -12.07
CA LEU A 93 12.76 -8.77 -13.27
C LEU A 93 11.84 -7.54 -13.08
N ALA A 94 11.43 -7.22 -11.85
CA ALA A 94 10.42 -6.19 -11.53
C ALA A 94 10.93 -4.91 -10.84
N LYS A 95 12.11 -4.88 -10.21
CA LYS A 95 12.65 -3.70 -9.45
C LYS A 95 12.85 -2.49 -10.34
N ALA A 96 13.28 -2.69 -11.60
CA ALA A 96 13.45 -1.63 -12.57
C ALA A 96 12.15 -0.86 -12.90
N LYS A 97 10.98 -1.49 -12.70
CA LYS A 97 9.66 -0.87 -12.88
C LYS A 97 8.96 -0.50 -11.57
N ARG A 98 9.06 -1.31 -10.50
CA ARG A 98 8.29 -1.14 -9.25
C ARG A 98 8.62 0.15 -8.47
N ASN A 99 9.87 0.61 -8.51
CA ASN A 99 10.25 1.89 -7.88
C ASN A 99 9.73 3.10 -8.66
N ARG A 100 9.38 2.93 -9.93
CA ARG A 100 8.92 3.99 -10.84
C ARG A 100 7.39 4.21 -10.80
N LEU A 101 6.64 3.28 -10.20
CA LEU A 101 5.17 3.33 -10.13
C LEU A 101 4.65 4.25 -9.02
N LEU A 102 5.45 4.50 -8.00
CA LEU A 102 5.13 5.37 -6.87
C LEU A 102 6.41 6.10 -6.46
N HIS A 103 6.61 7.26 -7.08
CA HIS A 103 7.67 8.17 -6.67
C HIS A 103 7.31 8.74 -5.29
N PRO A 104 8.28 8.86 -4.35
CA PRO A 104 8.03 9.47 -3.05
C PRO A 104 7.41 10.87 -3.21
N LYS A 105 7.80 11.61 -4.25
CA LYS A 105 7.22 12.89 -4.63
C LYS A 105 5.71 12.85 -4.90
N LEU A 106 5.20 11.80 -5.55
CA LEU A 106 3.75 11.68 -5.85
C LEU A 106 2.94 11.33 -4.60
N ILE A 107 3.48 10.50 -3.71
CA ILE A 107 2.86 10.18 -2.42
C ILE A 107 2.75 11.45 -1.58
N ILE A 108 3.86 12.20 -1.48
CA ILE A 108 3.90 13.47 -0.74
C ILE A 108 2.92 14.46 -1.36
N LEU A 109 2.93 14.63 -2.68
CA LEU A 109 2.04 15.58 -3.37
C LEU A 109 0.56 15.22 -3.18
N ASN A 110 0.21 13.93 -3.24
CA ASN A 110 -1.17 13.49 -2.98
C ASN A 110 -1.56 13.71 -1.51
N LEU A 111 -0.65 13.44 -0.57
CA LEU A 111 -0.85 13.71 0.86
C LEU A 111 -1.16 15.20 1.09
N PHE A 112 -0.34 16.09 0.52
CA PHE A 112 -0.55 17.53 0.62
C PHE A 112 -1.86 17.97 -0.03
N ARG A 113 -2.16 17.53 -1.25
CA ARG A 113 -3.44 17.82 -1.94
C ARG A 113 -4.64 17.47 -1.06
N LYS A 114 -4.59 16.31 -0.40
CA LYS A 114 -5.69 15.79 0.39
C LYS A 114 -5.84 16.50 1.74
N VAL A 115 -4.72 16.88 2.36
CA VAL A 115 -4.73 17.72 3.56
C VAL A 115 -5.31 19.10 3.25
N ILE A 116 -4.88 19.72 2.14
CA ILE A 116 -5.39 21.03 1.70
C ILE A 116 -6.89 20.95 1.39
N GLY A 117 -7.33 19.98 0.58
CA GLY A 117 -8.74 19.82 0.26
C GLY A 117 -9.62 19.53 1.48
N LYS A 118 -9.09 18.88 2.52
CA LYS A 118 -9.81 18.67 3.79
C LYS A 118 -9.94 19.96 4.60
N ILE A 119 -8.94 20.85 4.55
CA ILE A 119 -8.98 22.16 5.20
C ILE A 119 -9.98 23.08 4.48
N GLU A 120 -10.03 23.04 3.16
CA GLU A 120 -10.97 23.83 2.35
C GLU A 120 -12.43 23.38 2.51
N GLY A 121 -12.69 22.07 2.66
CA GLY A 121 -14.05 21.54 2.90
C GLY A 121 -14.55 21.64 4.33
N LEU A 122 -13.75 22.21 5.26
CA LEU A 122 -14.11 22.50 6.65
C LEU A 122 -14.45 23.99 6.87
N LYS A 123 -14.34 24.83 5.82
CA LYS A 123 -14.84 26.20 5.75
C LYS A 123 -16.24 26.22 5.17
#